data_AF-A0A094JV47-F1
#
_entry.id   AF-A0A094JV47-F1
#
_cell.length_a   1.000
_cell.length_b   1.000
_cell.length_c   1.000
_cell.angle_alpha   90.00
_cell.angle_beta   90.00
_cell.angle_gamma   90.00
#
_symmetry.space_group_name_H-M   'P 1'
#
loop_
_entity.id
_entity.type
_entity.pdbx_description
1 polymer ?
#
loop_
_entity_poly.entity_id
_entity_poly.type
_entity_poly.pdbx_seq_one_letter_code
_entity_poly.pdbx_strand_id
1 'polypeptide(L)'
;TFLSQTDPLAADDLEAVYALLSAYRTAGHRLFGFFNSGPHSGASQPHRHVQFLPVESMREGLGDGEWDLLADGLAEKQAKIPFTYFAAPIKGNPSPEKLNETYLALHKMARYAMDTFEKRAGTDGGGEEMSYNLAFTDSSMIILPRRAEGMAFPTGLEDPKETGVVALNGTVLGGTLLVKDELEWKALREDGGKLKEVLERIGIPFSAFAGEILGWKGAPSGAL
;
A
#
# COMPACT_ATOMS: atom_id res chain seq x y z
N THR A 1 -16.80 -20.73 0.56
CA THR A 1 -15.74 -21.49 1.24
C THR A 1 -14.78 -20.52 1.87
N PHE A 2 -14.22 -20.84 3.03
CA PHE A 2 -13.21 -19.98 3.68
C PHE A 2 -11.87 -20.10 2.95
N LEU A 3 -11.22 -18.96 2.72
CA LEU A 3 -9.83 -18.83 2.25
C LEU A 3 -9.08 -17.88 3.18
N SER A 4 -7.79 -18.10 3.42
CA SER A 4 -7.00 -17.26 4.32
C SER A 4 -6.78 -15.88 3.73
N GLN A 5 -6.79 -14.84 4.56
CA GLN A 5 -6.39 -13.48 4.17
C GLN A 5 -4.91 -13.40 3.72
N THR A 6 -4.09 -14.40 4.09
CA THR A 6 -2.71 -14.52 3.62
C THR A 6 -2.59 -15.23 2.26
N ASP A 7 -3.64 -15.93 1.82
CA ASP A 7 -3.64 -16.61 0.52
C ASP A 7 -3.60 -15.58 -0.62
N PRO A 8 -2.76 -15.78 -1.66
CA PRO A 8 -2.74 -14.92 -2.83
C PRO A 8 -4.11 -14.83 -3.51
N LEU A 9 -4.44 -13.65 -4.04
CA LEU A 9 -5.63 -13.45 -4.89
C LEU A 9 -5.54 -14.33 -6.14
N ALA A 10 -6.63 -15.04 -6.44
CA ALA A 10 -6.78 -15.84 -7.65
C ALA A 10 -7.07 -14.97 -8.87
N ALA A 11 -6.99 -15.53 -10.08
CA ALA A 11 -7.33 -14.82 -11.31
C ALA A 11 -8.78 -14.30 -11.28
N ASP A 12 -9.72 -15.13 -10.87
CA ASP A 12 -11.15 -14.77 -10.75
C ASP A 12 -11.38 -13.66 -9.71
N ASP A 13 -10.59 -13.60 -8.63
CA ASP A 13 -10.66 -12.51 -7.66
C ASP A 13 -10.26 -11.18 -8.33
N LEU A 14 -9.17 -11.19 -9.09
CA LEU A 14 -8.65 -10.01 -9.77
C LEU A 14 -9.57 -9.56 -10.90
N GLU A 15 -10.19 -10.50 -11.61
CA GLU A 15 -11.23 -10.21 -12.61
C GLU A 15 -12.43 -9.51 -11.95
N ALA A 16 -12.94 -10.03 -10.84
CA ALA A 16 -14.06 -9.43 -10.11
C ALA A 16 -13.72 -8.02 -9.59
N VAL A 17 -12.50 -7.85 -9.06
CA VAL A 17 -11.97 -6.54 -8.63
C VAL A 17 -11.98 -5.55 -9.79
N TYR A 18 -11.42 -5.94 -10.95
CA TYR A 18 -11.35 -5.05 -12.10
C TYR A 18 -12.72 -4.74 -12.70
N ALA A 19 -13.62 -5.73 -12.76
CA ALA A 19 -14.99 -5.54 -13.21
C ALA A 19 -15.72 -4.48 -12.37
N LEU A 20 -15.54 -4.50 -11.04
CA LEU A 20 -16.13 -3.51 -10.14
C LEU A 20 -15.55 -2.10 -10.37
N LEU A 21 -14.22 -1.98 -10.49
CA LEU A 21 -13.54 -0.71 -10.78
C LEU A 21 -14.01 -0.12 -12.11
N SER A 22 -14.12 -0.96 -13.15
CA SER A 22 -14.60 -0.57 -14.47
C SER A 22 -16.07 -0.12 -14.44
N ALA A 23 -16.92 -0.81 -13.68
CA ALA A 23 -18.33 -0.43 -13.51
C ALA A 23 -18.49 0.96 -12.87
N TYR A 24 -17.71 1.27 -11.83
CA TYR A 24 -17.69 2.61 -11.22
C TYR A 24 -17.25 3.67 -12.21
N ARG A 25 -16.18 3.43 -12.97
CA ARG A 25 -15.70 4.34 -14.01
C ARG A 25 -16.78 4.60 -15.07
N THR A 26 -17.43 3.55 -15.56
CA THR A 26 -18.51 3.68 -16.56
C THR A 26 -19.69 4.48 -16.03
N ALA A 27 -19.95 4.42 -14.73
CA ALA A 27 -20.96 5.24 -14.05
C ALA A 27 -20.50 6.69 -13.76
N GLY A 28 -19.27 7.07 -14.15
CA GLY A 28 -18.72 8.41 -13.91
C GLY A 28 -18.13 8.61 -12.51
N HIS A 29 -17.89 7.52 -11.77
CA HIS A 29 -17.34 7.54 -10.42
C HIS A 29 -15.94 6.91 -10.37
N ARG A 30 -15.20 7.18 -9.30
CA ARG A 30 -13.88 6.57 -9.07
C ARG A 30 -13.92 5.66 -7.84
N LEU A 31 -13.27 4.51 -7.95
CA LEU A 31 -13.19 3.54 -6.86
C LEU A 31 -11.73 3.16 -6.59
N PHE A 32 -11.36 3.16 -5.31
CA PHE A 32 -10.08 2.69 -4.81
C PHE A 32 -10.27 1.33 -4.17
N GLY A 33 -9.61 0.31 -4.71
CA GLY A 33 -9.58 -1.04 -4.13
C GLY A 33 -8.30 -1.29 -3.35
N PHE A 34 -8.36 -2.05 -2.27
CA PHE A 34 -7.16 -2.50 -1.56
C PHE A 34 -7.33 -3.86 -0.88
N PHE A 35 -6.20 -4.55 -0.74
CA PHE A 35 -6.08 -5.85 -0.10
C PHE A 35 -4.92 -5.84 0.90
N ASN A 36 -5.18 -6.34 2.11
CA ASN A 36 -4.22 -6.40 3.21
C ASN A 36 -3.86 -7.87 3.44
N SER A 37 -2.63 -8.29 3.15
CA SER A 37 -2.20 -9.68 3.29
C SER A 37 -1.04 -9.80 4.26
N GLY A 38 -1.12 -10.76 5.19
CA GLY A 38 -0.09 -11.02 6.20
C GLY A 38 -0.21 -10.17 7.47
N PRO A 39 0.48 -10.56 8.56
CA PRO A 39 0.33 -9.99 9.91
C PRO A 39 0.70 -8.50 10.01
N HIS A 40 1.53 -7.96 9.11
CA HIS A 40 1.95 -6.56 9.16
C HIS A 40 1.17 -5.65 8.22
N SER A 41 0.14 -6.16 7.55
CA SER A 41 -0.60 -5.40 6.54
C SER A 41 -1.73 -4.52 7.09
N GLY A 42 -2.06 -4.65 8.37
CA GLY A 42 -3.28 -4.07 8.95
C GLY A 42 -4.55 -4.87 8.62
N ALA A 43 -4.41 -6.15 8.29
CA ALA A 43 -5.53 -7.07 8.13
C ALA A 43 -6.19 -7.37 9.49
N SER A 44 -7.52 -7.25 9.55
CA SER A 44 -8.28 -7.45 10.79
C SER A 44 -9.18 -8.69 10.80
N GLN A 45 -9.40 -9.32 9.65
CA GLN A 45 -10.21 -10.53 9.51
C GLN A 45 -9.39 -11.64 8.85
N PRO A 46 -9.53 -12.90 9.32
CA PRO A 46 -8.77 -14.03 8.79
C PRO A 46 -9.31 -14.53 7.45
N HIS A 47 -10.56 -14.20 7.12
CA HIS A 47 -11.19 -14.61 5.87
C HIS A 47 -10.83 -13.64 4.74
N ARG A 48 -10.37 -14.17 3.61
CA ARG A 48 -9.98 -13.43 2.41
C ARG A 48 -11.06 -12.45 1.94
N HIS A 49 -10.74 -11.16 1.94
CA HIS A 49 -11.59 -10.10 1.42
C HIS A 49 -10.77 -8.96 0.81
N VAL A 50 -11.30 -8.35 -0.25
CA VAL A 50 -10.81 -7.10 -0.85
C VAL A 50 -11.76 -5.98 -0.46
N GLN A 51 -11.20 -4.82 -0.10
CA GLN A 51 -11.95 -3.66 0.34
C GLN A 51 -11.99 -2.60 -0.75
N PHE A 52 -13.06 -1.80 -0.78
CA PHE A 52 -13.25 -0.74 -1.76
C PHE A 52 -13.78 0.53 -1.10
N LEU A 53 -13.30 1.68 -1.56
CA LEU A 53 -13.73 3.00 -1.13
C LEU A 53 -13.98 3.90 -2.36
N PRO A 54 -15.14 4.55 -2.48
CA PRO A 54 -15.34 5.60 -3.46
C PRO A 54 -14.34 6.73 -3.20
N VAL A 55 -13.63 7.18 -4.24
CA VAL A 55 -12.60 8.23 -4.09
C VAL A 55 -13.24 9.56 -3.68
N GLU A 56 -14.49 9.78 -4.07
CA GLU A 56 -15.30 10.92 -3.66
C GLU A 56 -15.54 10.92 -2.14
N SER A 57 -15.82 9.76 -1.55
CA SER A 57 -15.93 9.61 -0.09
C SER A 57 -14.59 9.83 0.62
N MET A 58 -13.48 9.42 0.01
CA MET A 58 -12.14 9.66 0.56
C MET A 58 -11.75 11.14 0.57
N ARG A 59 -12.34 11.94 -0.33
CA ARG A 59 -12.14 13.39 -0.40
C ARG A 59 -12.99 14.15 0.63
N GLU A 60 -14.04 13.54 1.15
CA GLU A 60 -14.95 14.20 2.09
C GLU A 60 -14.20 14.71 3.33
N GLY A 61 -14.40 15.99 3.67
CA GLY A 61 -13.74 16.63 4.81
C GLY A 61 -12.30 17.12 4.52
N LEU A 62 -11.72 16.77 3.37
CA LEU A 62 -10.55 17.47 2.84
C LEU A 62 -11.08 18.77 2.23
N GLY A 63 -10.67 19.93 2.77
CA GLY A 63 -11.12 21.23 2.26
C GLY A 63 -10.69 21.49 0.80
N ASP A 64 -10.72 22.74 0.35
CA ASP A 64 -10.40 23.12 -1.04
C ASP A 64 -8.92 22.87 -1.46
N GLY A 65 -8.14 22.15 -0.66
CA GLY A 65 -6.79 21.74 -0.99
C GLY A 65 -6.75 20.69 -2.11
N GLU A 66 -5.65 20.68 -2.87
CA GLU A 66 -5.39 19.66 -3.88
C GLU A 66 -5.01 18.34 -3.20
N TRP A 67 -6.00 17.53 -2.87
CA TRP A 67 -5.81 16.09 -2.62
C TRP A 67 -6.09 15.32 -3.91
N ASP A 68 -5.20 14.40 -4.25
CA ASP A 68 -5.40 13.40 -5.29
C ASP A 68 -5.09 12.02 -4.73
N LEU A 69 -5.70 11.00 -5.32
CA LEU A 69 -5.47 9.62 -4.92
C LEU A 69 -3.99 9.27 -5.13
N LEU A 70 -3.28 8.94 -4.05
CA LEU A 70 -1.84 8.69 -4.10
C LEU A 70 -1.47 7.60 -5.11
N ALA A 71 -2.30 6.55 -5.22
CA ALA A 71 -2.13 5.45 -6.16
C ALA A 71 -1.92 5.90 -7.63
N ASP A 72 -2.56 7.00 -8.06
CA ASP A 72 -2.39 7.56 -9.40
C ASP A 72 -0.97 8.12 -9.56
N GLY A 73 -0.52 8.90 -8.58
CA GLY A 73 0.82 9.49 -8.56
C GLY A 73 1.95 8.45 -8.44
N LEU A 74 1.71 7.34 -7.74
CA LEU A 74 2.68 6.24 -7.63
C LEU A 74 2.88 5.54 -8.97
N ALA A 75 1.80 5.29 -9.71
CA ALA A 75 1.88 4.60 -10.99
C ALA A 75 2.40 5.49 -12.13
N GLU A 76 1.93 6.74 -12.22
CA GLU A 76 2.23 7.62 -13.35
C GLU A 76 3.50 8.44 -13.15
N LYS A 77 3.71 8.95 -11.93
CA LYS A 77 4.77 9.94 -11.63
C LYS A 77 5.93 9.36 -10.85
N GLN A 78 5.87 8.07 -10.52
CA GLN A 78 6.83 7.40 -9.63
C GLN A 78 7.11 8.25 -8.39
N ALA A 79 6.04 8.71 -7.74
CA ALA A 79 6.12 9.63 -6.60
C ALA A 79 7.11 9.12 -5.55
N LYS A 80 7.97 10.03 -5.07
CA LYS A 80 8.96 9.73 -4.03
C LYS A 80 8.27 9.79 -2.68
N ILE A 81 8.02 8.63 -2.11
CA ILE A 81 7.43 8.47 -0.79
C ILE A 81 8.40 7.75 0.16
N PRO A 82 8.20 7.81 1.49
CA PRO A 82 9.19 7.31 2.44
C PRO A 82 9.37 5.78 2.47
N PHE A 83 8.65 5.03 1.63
CA PHE A 83 8.77 3.58 1.52
C PHE A 83 8.85 3.11 0.07
N THR A 84 9.36 1.90 -0.13
CA THR A 84 9.42 1.21 -1.42
C THR A 84 8.06 0.62 -1.79
N TYR A 85 7.68 0.80 -3.05
CA TYR A 85 6.50 0.21 -3.66
C TYR A 85 6.84 -0.21 -5.10
N PHE A 86 5.99 -1.04 -5.69
CA PHE A 86 6.04 -1.37 -7.11
C PHE A 86 4.67 -1.14 -7.73
N ALA A 87 4.64 -0.53 -8.90
CA ALA A 87 3.39 -0.20 -9.60
C ALA A 87 3.45 -0.69 -11.05
N ALA A 88 2.30 -1.12 -11.56
CA ALA A 88 2.15 -1.52 -12.95
C ALA A 88 0.81 -1.01 -13.51
N PRO A 89 0.76 -0.62 -14.80
CA PRO A 89 -0.48 -0.22 -15.44
C PRO A 89 -1.39 -1.43 -15.71
N ILE A 90 -2.69 -1.24 -15.50
CA ILE A 90 -3.77 -2.19 -15.85
C ILE A 90 -4.89 -1.50 -16.64
N LYS A 91 -4.56 -0.38 -17.32
CA LYS A 91 -5.50 0.36 -18.18
C LYS A 91 -5.92 -0.44 -19.42
N GLY A 92 -7.12 -0.16 -19.92
CA GLY A 92 -7.59 -0.69 -21.21
C GLY A 92 -8.27 -2.06 -21.15
N ASN A 93 -8.90 -2.41 -20.03
CA ASN A 93 -9.63 -3.67 -19.85
C ASN A 93 -8.74 -4.91 -20.12
N PRO A 94 -7.67 -5.11 -19.34
CA PRO A 94 -6.81 -6.28 -19.45
C PRO A 94 -7.60 -7.57 -19.21
N SER A 95 -7.13 -8.68 -19.80
CA SER A 95 -7.71 -9.99 -19.53
C SER A 95 -7.43 -10.44 -18.08
N PRO A 96 -8.24 -11.36 -17.53
CA PRO A 96 -7.99 -11.95 -16.21
C PRO A 96 -6.58 -12.53 -16.05
N GLU A 97 -6.07 -13.20 -17.10
CA GLU A 97 -4.71 -13.74 -17.11
C GLU A 97 -3.68 -12.62 -16.99
N LYS A 98 -3.90 -11.51 -17.69
CA LYS A 98 -2.98 -10.38 -17.63
C LYS A 98 -2.98 -9.70 -16.28
N LEU A 99 -4.14 -9.57 -15.64
CA LEU A 99 -4.26 -9.06 -14.26
C LEU A 99 -3.50 -9.96 -13.29
N ASN A 100 -3.65 -11.28 -13.41
CA ASN A 100 -2.95 -12.25 -12.58
C ASN A 100 -1.43 -12.22 -12.79
N GLU A 101 -0.97 -12.19 -14.05
CA GLU A 101 0.46 -12.03 -14.38
C GLU A 101 1.05 -10.77 -13.76
N THR A 102 0.36 -9.64 -13.89
CA THR A 102 0.78 -8.36 -13.31
C THR A 102 0.88 -8.46 -11.79
N TYR A 103 -0.14 -9.00 -11.13
CA TYR A 103 -0.13 -9.21 -9.68
C TYR A 103 1.05 -10.09 -9.23
N LEU A 104 1.26 -11.23 -9.88
CA LEU A 104 2.35 -12.15 -9.54
C LEU A 104 3.74 -11.53 -9.80
N ALA A 105 3.89 -10.72 -10.84
CA ALA A 105 5.13 -9.99 -11.11
C ALA A 105 5.42 -8.98 -10.01
N LEU A 106 4.44 -8.14 -9.64
CA LEU A 106 4.55 -7.18 -8.55
C LEU A 106 4.87 -7.88 -7.22
N HIS A 107 4.19 -8.99 -6.91
CA HIS A 107 4.46 -9.78 -5.72
C HIS A 107 5.88 -10.33 -5.67
N LYS A 108 6.42 -10.82 -6.81
CA LYS A 108 7.82 -11.28 -6.90
C LYS A 108 8.81 -10.14 -6.66
N MET A 109 8.56 -8.95 -7.20
CA MET A 109 9.41 -7.77 -6.98
C MET A 109 9.39 -7.33 -5.51
N ALA A 110 8.20 -7.30 -4.89
CA ALA A 110 8.04 -6.98 -3.47
C ALA A 110 8.78 -7.98 -2.58
N ARG A 111 8.68 -9.28 -2.87
CA ARG A 111 9.41 -10.32 -2.13
C ARG A 111 10.91 -10.17 -2.28
N TYR A 112 11.40 -9.99 -3.51
CA TYR A 112 12.83 -9.79 -3.74
C TYR A 112 13.39 -8.59 -2.98
N ALA A 113 12.64 -7.48 -2.93
CA ALA A 113 13.03 -6.30 -2.15
C ALA A 113 13.07 -6.61 -0.65
N MET A 114 12.07 -7.33 -0.12
CA MET A 114 12.04 -7.71 1.29
C MET A 114 13.23 -8.61 1.66
N ASP A 115 13.43 -9.69 0.91
CA ASP A 115 14.52 -10.65 1.13
C ASP A 115 15.89 -9.96 1.09
N THR A 116 16.06 -9.03 0.14
CA THR A 116 17.29 -8.24 0.00
C THR A 116 17.51 -7.33 1.20
N PHE A 117 16.45 -6.67 1.66
CA PHE A 117 16.51 -5.77 2.80
C PHE A 117 16.82 -6.53 4.11
N GLU A 118 16.15 -7.65 4.36
CA GLU A 118 16.36 -8.49 5.55
C GLU A 118 17.77 -9.09 5.58
N LYS A 119 18.26 -9.58 4.43
CA LYS A 119 19.63 -10.07 4.30
C LYS A 119 20.66 -9.00 4.64
N ARG A 120 20.44 -7.73 4.24
CA ARG A 120 21.32 -6.60 4.58
C ARG A 120 21.25 -6.23 6.06
N ALA A 121 20.07 -6.37 6.67
CA ALA A 121 19.86 -6.12 8.09
C ALA A 121 20.44 -7.22 9.00
N GLY A 122 20.94 -8.32 8.43
CA GLY A 122 21.45 -9.46 9.18
C GLY A 122 20.34 -10.24 9.91
N THR A 123 19.10 -10.12 9.44
CA THR A 123 17.96 -10.88 9.95
C THR A 123 17.73 -12.08 9.05
N ASP A 124 17.63 -13.28 9.63
CA ASP A 124 17.19 -14.45 8.89
C ASP A 124 15.70 -14.28 8.57
N GLY A 125 15.40 -13.91 7.31
CA GLY A 125 14.06 -13.82 6.73
C GLY A 125 13.43 -15.20 6.57
N GLY A 126 13.27 -15.88 7.71
CA GLY A 126 12.95 -17.29 7.78
C GLY A 126 11.54 -17.56 7.31
N GLY A 127 11.36 -17.91 6.03
CA GLY A 127 10.25 -18.69 5.48
C GLY A 127 8.81 -18.18 5.68
N GLU A 128 8.59 -17.09 6.40
CA GLU A 128 7.27 -16.53 6.67
C GLU A 128 6.67 -15.89 5.42
N GLU A 129 5.34 -15.93 5.31
CA GLU A 129 4.64 -15.25 4.23
C GLU A 129 4.81 -13.74 4.35
N MET A 130 5.39 -13.12 3.31
CA MET A 130 5.54 -11.67 3.21
C MET A 130 4.21 -10.97 3.47
N SER A 131 4.21 -10.00 4.37
CA SER A 131 3.08 -9.07 4.49
C SER A 131 3.13 -8.00 3.41
N TYR A 132 1.98 -7.62 2.86
CA TYR A 132 1.89 -6.53 1.88
C TYR A 132 0.52 -5.88 1.86
N ASN A 133 0.47 -4.64 1.37
CA ASN A 133 -0.76 -4.06 0.85
C ASN A 133 -0.71 -4.07 -0.67
N LEU A 134 -1.83 -4.39 -1.28
CA LEU A 134 -2.07 -4.26 -2.72
C LEU A 134 -3.18 -3.23 -2.91
N ALA A 135 -3.00 -2.30 -3.83
CA ALA A 135 -3.97 -1.30 -4.20
C ALA A 135 -4.32 -1.39 -5.68
N PHE A 136 -5.55 -1.03 -6.00
CA PHE A 136 -6.12 -1.08 -7.33
C PHE A 136 -6.84 0.23 -7.65
N THR A 137 -6.65 0.71 -8.86
CA THR A 137 -7.53 1.66 -9.55
C THR A 137 -7.96 1.02 -10.87
N ASP A 138 -8.80 1.69 -11.66
CA ASP A 138 -9.14 1.23 -13.00
C ASP A 138 -7.95 1.30 -14.00
N SER A 139 -6.85 1.92 -13.59
CA SER A 139 -5.67 2.19 -14.42
C SER A 139 -4.37 1.58 -13.90
N SER A 140 -4.26 1.27 -12.59
CA SER A 140 -3.02 0.81 -11.98
C SER A 140 -3.22 -0.24 -10.87
N MET A 141 -2.18 -1.07 -10.69
CA MET A 141 -2.01 -1.98 -9.56
C MET A 141 -0.71 -1.62 -8.84
N ILE A 142 -0.76 -1.45 -7.52
CA ILE A 142 0.38 -1.03 -6.70
C ILE A 142 0.54 -2.00 -5.54
N ILE A 143 1.76 -2.49 -5.30
CA ILE A 143 2.10 -3.30 -4.14
C ILE A 143 3.09 -2.59 -3.22
N LEU A 144 2.84 -2.68 -1.93
CA LEU A 144 3.70 -2.21 -0.84
C LEU A 144 4.09 -3.41 0.04
N PRO A 145 5.36 -3.86 0.03
CA PRO A 145 5.84 -4.80 1.03
C PRO A 145 5.81 -4.17 2.43
N ARG A 146 5.19 -4.86 3.39
CA ARG A 146 4.94 -4.38 4.75
C ARG A 146 5.84 -5.09 5.77
N ARG A 147 6.47 -4.29 6.63
CA ARG A 147 7.38 -4.73 7.70
C ARG A 147 6.80 -4.57 9.10
N ALA A 148 5.85 -3.66 9.25
CA ALA A 148 5.12 -3.44 10.49
C ALA A 148 3.72 -2.93 10.15
N GLU A 149 2.74 -3.29 10.99
CA GLU A 149 1.40 -2.72 10.90
C GLU A 149 1.40 -1.22 11.16
N GLY A 150 2.29 -0.76 12.04
CA GLY A 150 2.27 0.60 12.55
C GLY A 150 3.45 0.91 13.45
N MET A 151 3.29 1.96 14.24
CA MET A 151 4.27 2.38 15.23
C MET A 151 3.55 2.90 16.49
N ALA A 152 4.09 2.52 17.64
CA ALA A 152 3.75 3.14 18.92
C ALA A 152 4.62 4.39 19.12
N PHE A 153 4.02 5.50 19.52
CA PHE A 153 4.77 6.71 19.85
C PHE A 153 4.11 7.49 20.98
N PRO A 154 4.88 8.31 21.73
CA PRO A 154 4.31 9.20 22.73
C PRO A 154 3.39 10.22 22.07
N THR A 155 2.11 10.20 22.46
CA THR A 155 1.05 11.09 21.96
C THR A 155 0.89 12.35 22.81
N GLY A 156 1.43 12.33 24.04
CA GLY A 156 1.40 13.45 24.97
C GLY A 156 2.70 14.26 25.09
N LEU A 157 2.53 15.53 25.47
CA LEU A 157 3.55 16.45 26.02
C LEU A 157 3.53 16.49 27.57
N GLU A 158 2.57 15.81 28.22
CA GLU A 158 2.40 15.76 29.68
C GLU A 158 2.94 14.45 30.30
N ASP A 159 3.21 14.46 31.61
CA ASP A 159 3.95 13.40 32.33
C ASP A 159 3.00 12.61 33.27
N PRO A 160 2.89 11.26 33.16
CA PRO A 160 3.57 10.39 32.21
C PRO A 160 2.95 10.45 30.80
N LYS A 161 3.81 10.45 29.78
CA LYS A 161 3.39 10.51 28.38
C LYS A 161 2.55 9.28 28.01
N GLU A 162 1.32 9.50 27.58
CA GLU A 162 0.51 8.46 26.96
C GLU A 162 1.17 7.98 25.64
N THR A 163 1.08 6.67 25.39
CA THR A 163 1.59 6.05 24.16
C THR A 163 0.40 5.67 23.29
N GLY A 164 0.27 6.32 22.14
CA GLY A 164 -0.68 5.92 21.10
C GLY A 164 -0.05 4.91 20.14
N VAL A 165 -0.90 4.22 19.38
CA VAL A 165 -0.49 3.21 18.39
C VAL A 165 -1.20 3.49 17.08
N VAL A 166 -0.45 4.04 16.13
CA VAL A 166 -0.96 4.26 14.78
C VAL A 166 -0.72 3.01 13.96
N ALA A 167 -1.81 2.30 13.65
CA ALA A 167 -1.84 1.13 12.77
C ALA A 167 -2.35 1.53 11.38
N LEU A 168 -1.61 1.16 10.34
CA LEU A 168 -1.89 1.51 8.95
C LEU A 168 -2.25 0.27 8.14
N ASN A 169 -3.27 0.40 7.28
CA ASN A 169 -3.67 -0.61 6.32
C ASN A 169 -3.50 -0.09 4.88
N GLY A 170 -4.08 -0.79 3.89
CA GLY A 170 -3.97 -0.46 2.48
C GLY A 170 -4.48 0.92 2.07
N THR A 171 -5.25 1.64 2.89
CA THR A 171 -5.65 3.03 2.60
C THR A 171 -4.45 3.97 2.52
N VAL A 172 -3.30 3.60 3.09
CA VAL A 172 -2.05 4.35 2.97
C VAL A 172 -1.63 4.53 1.51
N LEU A 173 -1.91 3.56 0.64
CA LEU A 173 -1.65 3.64 -0.80
C LEU A 173 -2.65 4.56 -1.54
N GLY A 174 -3.79 4.84 -0.92
CA GLY A 174 -4.73 5.87 -1.35
C GLY A 174 -4.36 7.26 -0.82
N GLY A 175 -3.34 7.40 0.03
CA GLY A 175 -2.96 8.68 0.62
C GLY A 175 -3.84 9.10 1.79
N THR A 176 -4.48 8.14 2.46
CA THR A 176 -5.30 8.37 3.65
C THR A 176 -4.92 7.42 4.77
N LEU A 177 -5.01 7.89 6.01
CA LEU A 177 -4.75 7.12 7.21
C LEU A 177 -5.87 7.36 8.22
N LEU A 178 -6.10 6.37 9.07
CA LEU A 178 -7.04 6.46 10.18
C LEU A 178 -6.25 6.45 11.49
N VAL A 179 -6.54 7.43 12.34
CA VAL A 179 -6.10 7.47 13.74
C VAL A 179 -7.32 7.28 14.63
N LYS A 180 -7.15 6.59 15.75
CA LYS A 180 -8.28 6.21 16.63
C LYS A 180 -8.43 7.18 17.79
N ASP A 181 -7.42 8.00 18.04
CA ASP A 181 -7.34 8.90 19.17
C ASP A 181 -6.96 10.34 18.74
N GLU A 182 -7.47 11.34 19.47
CA GLU A 182 -7.23 12.75 19.16
C GLU A 182 -5.77 13.17 19.41
N LEU A 183 -5.09 12.57 20.41
CA LEU A 183 -3.69 12.86 20.69
C LEU A 183 -2.78 12.25 19.62
N GLU A 184 -3.13 11.07 19.07
CA GLU A 184 -2.46 10.51 17.88
C GLU A 184 -2.58 11.46 16.69
N TRP A 185 -3.80 11.97 16.45
CA TRP A 185 -4.06 12.92 15.38
C TRP A 185 -3.25 14.21 15.54
N LYS A 186 -3.24 14.81 16.74
CA LYS A 186 -2.46 16.03 17.02
C LYS A 186 -0.96 15.78 16.81
N ALA A 187 -0.44 14.69 17.35
CA ALA A 187 0.97 14.34 17.22
C ALA A 187 1.41 14.15 15.76
N LEU A 188 0.61 13.48 14.92
CA LEU A 188 0.92 13.34 13.49
C LEU A 188 0.76 14.64 12.71
N ARG A 189 -0.22 15.48 13.07
CA ARG A 189 -0.51 16.73 12.37
C ARG A 189 0.53 17.81 12.66
N GLU A 190 0.99 17.91 13.90
CA GLU A 190 1.92 18.94 14.35
C GLU A 190 3.38 18.61 14.06
N ASP A 191 3.72 17.31 13.97
CA ASP A 191 5.07 16.84 13.71
C ASP A 191 5.12 15.99 12.43
N GLY A 192 5.40 16.65 11.30
CA GLY A 192 5.59 15.99 10.01
C GLY A 192 6.75 14.98 10.00
N GLY A 193 7.69 15.08 10.95
CA GLY A 193 8.75 14.09 11.16
C GLY A 193 8.21 12.75 11.65
N LYS A 194 7.25 12.77 12.59
CA LYS A 194 6.58 11.54 13.09
C LYS A 194 5.85 10.81 11.99
N LEU A 195 5.06 11.50 11.16
CA LEU A 195 4.37 10.86 10.04
C LEU A 195 5.36 10.16 9.12
N LYS A 196 6.46 10.85 8.77
CA LYS A 196 7.53 10.25 7.97
C LYS A 196 8.11 9.00 8.62
N GLU A 197 8.39 9.04 9.93
CA GLU A 197 8.93 7.90 10.68
C GLU A 197 7.99 6.69 10.66
N VAL A 198 6.68 6.92 10.88
CA VAL A 198 5.66 5.85 10.77
C VAL A 198 5.68 5.25 9.36
N LEU A 199 5.69 6.09 8.32
CA LEU A 199 5.69 5.63 6.92
C LEU A 199 6.96 4.84 6.55
N GLU A 200 8.14 5.29 6.99
CA GLU A 200 9.41 4.56 6.82
C GLU A 200 9.41 3.22 7.57
N ARG A 201 8.74 3.17 8.73
CA ARG A 201 8.67 1.97 9.58
C ARG A 201 7.78 0.88 8.99
N ILE A 202 6.62 1.23 8.44
CA ILE A 202 5.65 0.24 7.97
C ILE A 202 6.11 -0.51 6.71
N GLY A 203 7.05 0.06 5.94
CA GLY A 203 7.58 -0.52 4.71
C GLY A 203 9.10 -0.62 4.70
N ILE A 204 9.66 -0.94 3.53
CA ILE A 204 11.10 -0.84 3.32
C ILE A 204 11.43 0.64 3.00
N PRO A 205 12.34 1.31 3.71
CA PRO A 205 12.65 2.71 3.43
C PRO A 205 13.17 2.90 2.00
N PHE A 206 12.69 3.93 1.29
CA PHE A 206 13.15 4.21 -0.08
C PHE A 206 14.68 4.40 -0.16
N SER A 207 15.28 4.98 0.89
CA SER A 207 16.72 5.15 1.03
C SER A 207 17.52 3.84 1.00
N ALA A 208 16.90 2.70 1.35
CA ALA A 208 17.57 1.39 1.36
C ALA A 208 18.01 0.93 -0.04
N PHE A 209 17.39 1.47 -1.10
CA PHE A 209 17.66 1.13 -2.49
C PHE A 209 18.00 2.35 -3.36
N ALA A 210 18.12 3.54 -2.77
CA ALA A 210 18.35 4.79 -3.51
C ALA A 210 19.66 4.79 -4.34
N GLY A 211 20.62 3.90 -4.05
CA GLY A 211 21.83 3.67 -4.86
C GLY A 211 21.70 2.62 -5.97
N GLU A 212 20.67 1.77 -5.94
CA GLU A 212 20.47 0.65 -6.89
C GLU A 212 19.31 0.90 -7.87
N ILE A 213 18.30 1.69 -7.48
CA ILE A 213 17.17 2.08 -8.35
C ILE A 213 17.64 2.98 -9.51
N LEU A 214 18.73 3.74 -9.32
CA LEU A 214 19.41 4.46 -10.41
C LEU A 214 20.21 3.53 -11.36
N GLY A 215 20.30 2.24 -11.05
CA GLY A 215 21.08 1.23 -11.79
C GLY A 215 20.29 0.04 -12.33
N TRP A 216 18.96 -0.05 -12.11
CA TRP A 216 18.14 -1.13 -12.66
C TRP A 216 17.97 -0.95 -14.19
N LYS A 217 18.88 -1.55 -14.96
CA LYS A 217 18.83 -1.66 -16.43
C LYS A 217 17.79 -2.67 -16.96
N GLY A 218 16.91 -3.18 -16.11
CA GLY A 218 15.97 -4.27 -16.43
C GLY A 218 14.51 -3.85 -16.54
N ALA A 219 14.20 -2.58 -16.80
CA ALA A 219 12.85 -2.23 -17.25
C ALA A 219 12.67 -2.83 -18.66
N PRO A 220 11.62 -3.63 -18.93
CA PRO A 220 11.25 -3.99 -20.29
C PRO A 220 11.11 -2.69 -21.07
N SER A 221 11.91 -2.53 -22.12
CA SER A 221 11.92 -1.35 -22.96
C SER A 221 10.53 -1.13 -23.56
N GLY A 222 9.77 -0.17 -23.03
CA GLY A 222 8.46 0.17 -23.57
C GLY A 222 7.48 0.78 -22.58
N ALA A 223 7.91 1.74 -21.75
CA ALA A 223 7.00 2.70 -21.09
C ALA A 223 7.82 3.84 -20.46
N LEU A 224 8.08 4.87 -21.26
CA LEU A 224 8.13 6.26 -20.81
C LEU A 224 6.95 6.96 -21.49
#